data_AF-A0AAV0II52-F1
#
_entry.id   AF-A0AAV0II52-F1
#
_cell.length_a   1.000
_cell.length_b   1.000
_cell.length_c   1.000
_cell.angle_alpha   90.00
_cell.angle_beta   90.00
_cell.angle_gamma   90.00
#
_symmetry.space_group_name_H-M   'P 1'
#
loop_
_entity.id
_entity.type
_entity.pdbx_description
1 polymer ?
#
loop_
_entity_poly.entity_id
_entity_poly.type
_entity_poly.pdbx_seq_one_letter_code
_entity_poly.pdbx_strand_id
1 'polypeptide(L)' 'EAECTKTVSQLLALCFPPVADSTRYHCSGRIVSVDSSMQWYYLGCALCSKAAIDYDGVDKWCDDHRRLVPQQTQNFYKLR' A
#
# COMPACT_ATOMS: atom_id res chain seq x y z
N GLU A 1 26.62 7.85 4.48
CA GLU A 1 25.64 7.95 5.59
C GLU A 1 25.34 6.53 6.06
N ALA A 2 25.42 6.25 7.36
CA ALA A 2 25.24 4.89 7.87
C ALA A 2 23.75 4.53 7.85
N GLU A 3 23.37 3.58 7.00
CA GLU A 3 22.01 3.07 6.88
C GLU A 3 21.62 2.39 8.19
N CYS A 4 20.63 2.94 8.90
CA CYS A 4 20.23 2.48 10.24
C CYS A 4 19.48 1.14 10.14
N THR A 5 20.25 0.06 10.07
CA THR A 5 19.72 -1.31 10.00
C THR A 5 19.29 -1.78 11.39
N LYS A 6 18.06 -2.31 11.49
CA LYS A 6 17.46 -2.83 12.74
C LYS A 6 16.86 -4.21 12.50
N THR A 7 16.82 -5.04 13.54
CA THR A 7 16.06 -6.30 13.51
C THR A 7 14.57 -6.04 13.78
N VAL A 8 13.71 -7.02 13.43
CA VAL A 8 12.26 -6.94 13.73
C VAL A 8 12.01 -6.66 15.22
N SER A 9 12.72 -7.33 16.13
CA SER A 9 12.57 -7.12 17.58
C SER A 9 12.95 -5.71 18.02
N GLN A 10 13.98 -5.11 17.41
CA GLN A 10 14.38 -3.73 17.69
C GLN A 10 13.34 -2.72 17.19
N LEU A 11 12.73 -2.98 16.02
CA LEU A 11 11.66 -2.13 15.49
C LEU A 11 10.41 -2.19 16.37
N LEU A 12 10.03 -3.37 16.87
CA LEU A 12 8.91 -3.52 17.80
C LEU A 12 9.10 -2.72 19.10
N ALA A 13 10.34 -2.65 19.61
CA ALA A 13 10.65 -1.87 20.81
C ALA A 13 10.51 -0.35 20.59
N LEU A 14 10.66 0.14 19.35
CA LEU A 14 10.50 1.56 19.00
C LEU A 14 9.03 1.99 18.89
N CYS A 15 8.09 1.04 18.86
CA CYS A 15 6.66 1.36 18.85
C CYS A 15 6.16 1.85 20.22
N PHE A 16 6.96 1.72 21.29
CA PHE A 16 6.57 2.07 22.65
C PHE A 16 7.71 2.79 23.41
N PRO A 17 7.66 4.13 23.58
CA PRO A 17 6.66 5.07 23.05
C PRO A 17 6.84 5.31 21.54
N PRO A 18 5.76 5.64 20.81
CA PRO A 18 5.86 5.95 19.39
C PRO A 18 6.75 7.17 19.18
N VAL A 19 7.83 7.00 18.43
CA VAL A 19 8.69 8.10 18.01
C VAL A 19 7.90 8.97 17.01
N ALA A 20 7.76 10.26 17.30
CA ALA A 20 6.96 11.19 16.51
C ALA A 20 7.53 11.49 15.11
N ASP A 21 8.79 11.13 14.86
CA ASP A 21 9.48 11.39 13.61
C ASP A 21 9.37 10.22 12.63
N SER A 22 9.16 10.56 11.35
CA SER A 22 9.04 9.63 10.23
C SER A 22 10.38 8.98 9.83
N THR A 23 11.09 8.41 10.80
CA THR A 23 12.36 7.72 10.57
C THR A 23 12.14 6.44 9.78
N ARG A 24 12.83 6.29 8.65
CA ARG A 24 12.86 5.05 7.88
C ARG A 24 14.00 4.16 8.39
N TYR A 25 13.73 2.87 8.50
CA TYR A 25 14.69 1.85 8.93
C TYR A 25 14.81 0.75 7.89
N HIS A 26 15.98 0.14 7.81
CA HIS A 26 16.21 -1.04 6.98
C HIS A 26 16.18 -2.29 7.86
N CYS A 27 15.51 -3.34 7.40
CA CYS A 27 15.44 -4.62 8.10
C CYS A 27 15.54 -5.76 7.08
N SER A 28 16.33 -6.78 7.39
CA SER A 28 16.35 -8.04 6.66
C SER A 28 15.45 -9.05 7.37
N GLY A 29 14.59 -9.74 6.61
CA GLY A 29 13.68 -10.73 7.17
C GLY A 29 13.27 -11.76 6.13
N ARG A 30 12.80 -12.92 6.60
CA ARG A 30 12.19 -13.95 5.75
C ARG A 30 10.68 -13.80 5.80
N ILE A 31 10.06 -13.74 4.63
CA ILE A 31 8.59 -13.81 4.52
C ILE A 31 8.17 -15.22 4.94
N VAL A 32 7.35 -15.33 6.00
CA VAL A 32 6.90 -16.62 6.55
C VAL A 32 5.47 -16.99 6.17
N SER A 33 4.64 -15.99 5.86
CA SER A 33 3.26 -16.19 5.39
C SER A 33 2.76 -14.95 4.67
N VAL A 34 1.73 -15.12 3.85
CA VAL A 34 0.97 -14.03 3.24
C VAL A 34 -0.51 -14.33 3.49
N ASP A 35 -1.21 -13.45 4.21
CA ASP A 35 -2.62 -13.62 4.55
C ASP A 35 -3.51 -13.31 3.34
N SER A 36 -4.08 -14.33 2.70
CA SER A 36 -4.90 -14.20 1.46
C SER A 36 -6.39 -14.02 1.71
N SER A 37 -6.80 -13.81 2.96
CA SER A 37 -8.21 -13.61 3.30
C SER A 37 -8.78 -12.28 2.79
N MET A 38 -7.93 -11.29 2.55
CA MET A 38 -8.31 -9.98 2.03
C MET A 38 -7.86 -9.78 0.59
N GLN A 39 -8.58 -8.98 -0.16
CA GLN A 39 -8.16 -8.57 -1.49
C GLN A 39 -6.92 -7.66 -1.37
N TRP A 40 -5.76 -8.12 -1.84
CA TRP A 40 -4.48 -7.39 -1.71
C TRP A 40 -4.32 -6.25 -2.70
N TYR A 41 -5.20 -6.20 -3.70
CA TYR A 41 -5.14 -5.22 -4.76
C TYR A 41 -6.46 -4.49 -4.89
N TYR A 42 -6.39 -3.27 -5.42
CA TYR A 42 -7.52 -2.52 -5.89
C TYR A 42 -7.37 -2.26 -7.39
N LEU A 43 -8.51 -2.10 -8.06
CA LEU A 43 -8.56 -1.68 -9.46
C LEU A 43 -8.39 -0.16 -9.49
N GLY A 44 -7.34 0.30 -10.16
CA GLY A 44 -7.01 1.71 -10.29
C GLY A 44 -7.17 2.24 -11.71
N CYS A 45 -7.19 3.56 -11.82
CA CYS A 45 -7.14 4.25 -13.11
C CYS A 45 -5.78 4.02 -13.76
N ALA A 46 -5.74 3.60 -15.02
CA ALA A 46 -4.48 3.42 -15.75
C ALA A 46 -3.64 4.70 -15.91
N LEU A 47 -4.22 5.90 -15.74
CA LEU A 47 -3.51 7.17 -15.85
C LEU A 47 -2.90 7.67 -14.53
N CYS A 48 -3.62 7.55 -13.40
CA CYS A 48 -3.17 8.10 -12.11
C CYS A 48 -2.97 7.03 -11.02
N SER A 49 -3.24 5.76 -11.31
CA SER A 49 -3.18 4.63 -10.39
C SER A 49 -4.04 4.73 -9.13
N LYS A 50 -4.82 5.81 -8.95
CA LYS A 50 -5.80 5.93 -7.85
C LYS A 50 -6.94 4.93 -8.04
N ALA A 51 -7.51 4.49 -6.93
CA ALA A 51 -8.63 3.56 -6.91
C ALA A 51 -9.78 4.07 -7.79
N ALA A 52 -10.24 3.21 -8.69
CA ALA A 52 -11.43 3.46 -9.48
C ALA A 52 -12.66 3.04 -8.67
N ILE A 53 -13.71 3.83 -8.71
CA ILE A 53 -14.98 3.56 -8.03
C ILE A 53 -15.92 2.79 -8.95
N ASP A 54 -16.83 2.02 -8.38
CA ASP A 54 -17.90 1.37 -9.14
C ASP A 54 -18.86 2.41 -9.70
N TYR A 55 -19.13 2.30 -11.00
CA TYR A 55 -20.11 3.09 -11.72
C TYR A 55 -21.09 2.13 -12.40
N ASP A 56 -22.34 2.16 -11.94
CA ASP A 56 -23.41 1.31 -12.46
C ASP A 56 -23.14 -0.21 -12.39
N GLY A 57 -22.31 -0.65 -11.44
CA GLY A 57 -22.07 -2.07 -11.13
C GLY A 57 -21.20 -2.85 -12.12
N VAL A 58 -20.95 -2.31 -13.31
CA VAL A 58 -20.11 -2.92 -14.36
C VAL A 58 -18.91 -2.05 -14.69
N ASP A 59 -19.13 -0.74 -14.82
CA ASP A 59 -18.09 0.19 -15.20
C ASP A 59 -17.30 0.69 -14.00
N LYS A 60 -16.08 1.13 -14.27
CA LYS A 60 -15.22 1.77 -13.28
C LYS A 60 -15.05 3.24 -13.64
N TRP A 61 -15.07 4.10 -12.64
CA TRP A 61 -14.94 5.54 -12.80
C TRP A 61 -13.72 6.08 -12.04
N CYS A 62 -13.06 7.09 -12.60
CA CYS A 62 -11.98 7.80 -11.95
C CYS A 62 -12.43 9.24 -11.63
N ASP A 63 -12.48 9.57 -10.34
CA ASP A 63 -12.90 10.91 -9.89
C ASP A 63 -11.95 12.03 -10.30
N ASP A 64 -10.64 11.76 -10.29
CA ASP A 64 -9.61 12.73 -10.67
C ASP A 64 -9.75 13.18 -12.13
N HIS A 65 -10.01 12.23 -13.02
CA HIS A 65 -10.11 12.48 -14.46
C HIS A 65 -11.55 12.65 -14.95
N ARG A 66 -12.53 12.50 -14.05
CA ARG A 66 -13.97 12.54 -14.32
C ARG A 66 -14.37 11.77 -15.58
N ARG A 67 -13.94 10.51 -15.65
CA ARG A 67 -14.20 9.65 -16.80
C ARG A 67 -14.29 8.18 -16.42
N LEU A 68 -14.94 7.41 -17.29
CA LEU A 68 -14.91 5.95 -17.24
C LEU A 68 -13.49 5.44 -17.50
N VAL A 69 -13.16 4.34 -16.86
CA VAL A 69 -11.86 3.67 -16.88
C VAL A 69 -12.01 2.37 -17.66
N PRO A 70 -11.89 2.39 -19.00
CA PRO A 70 -12.07 1.19 -19.82
C PRO A 70 -10.94 0.17 -19.61
N GLN A 71 -9.78 0.63 -19.13
CA GLN A 71 -8.64 -0.21 -18.76
C GLN A 71 -8.20 0.11 -17.34
N GLN A 72 -8.23 -0.92 -16.49
CA GLN A 72 -7.90 -0.83 -15.07
C GLN A 72 -6.49 -1.36 -14.83
N THR A 73 -5.79 -0.78 -13.86
CA THR A 73 -4.53 -1.32 -13.33
C THR A 73 -4.78 -2.03 -12.01
N GLN A 74 -4.06 -3.13 -11.75
CA GLN A 74 -4.06 -3.76 -10.43
C GLN A 74 -2.96 -3.11 -9.58
N ASN A 75 -3.35 -2.48 -8.47
CA ASN A 75 -2.43 -1.80 -7.57
C ASN A 75 -2.53 -2.38 -6.17
N PHE A 76 -1.41 -2.52 -5.48
CA PHE A 76 -1.38 -3.01 -4.10
C PHE A 76 -1.65 -1.87 -3.12
N TYR A 77 -2.37 -2.18 -2.02
CA TYR A 77 -2.53 -1.22 -0.94
C TYR A 77 -1.18 -0.88 -0.32
N LYS A 78 -0.91 0.42 -0.16
CA LYS A 78 0.24 0.88 0.60
C LYS A 78 -0.07 0.70 2.08
N LEU A 79 0.63 -0.22 2.73
CA LEU A 79 0.60 -0.35 4.19
C LEU A 79 1.11 0.98 4.78
N ARG A 80 0.28 1.61 5.63
CA ARG A 80 0.60 2.87 6.31
C ARG A 80 1.54 2.63 7.48
#